data_AF-A0A918S9Z7-F1
#
_entry.id   AF-A0A918S9Z7-F1
#
_cell.length_a   1.000
_cell.length_b   1.000
_cell.length_c   1.000
_cell.angle_alpha   90.00
_cell.angle_beta   90.00
_cell.angle_gamma   90.00
#
_symmetry.space_group_name_H-M   'P 1'
#
loop_
_entity.id
_entity.type
_entity.pdbx_description
1 polymer ?
#
loop_
_entity_poly.entity_id
_entity_poly.type
_entity_poly.pdbx_seq_one_letter_code
_entity_poly.pdbx_strand_id
1 'polypeptide(L)'
;MKKKETKKNNNNPSSRKPRWKLLHQYYSYTGFYTFVGSSLRKAIIPIVIFVAILLGVNEYVINLNEILVTVTKTYSPIGILLVFFASESLLGLIPPELFIAWAGKSTAPVLFLTLLATASYLGGVVSYFMGRAITKIPSVHFYIEEKMAKHIKMIRKWGGFLIIVGALLPIPFAITSVAAGIIKFRFISYLLFGLLRFVRFYAYALVIFEMV
;
A
#
# COMPACT_ATOMS: atom_id res chain seq x y z
N MET A 1 -32.53 14.75 66.15
CA MET A 1 -31.78 13.62 65.54
C MET A 1 -31.84 13.73 64.02
N LYS A 2 -30.74 14.10 63.35
CA LYS A 2 -30.62 14.19 61.88
C LYS A 2 -30.10 12.85 61.33
N LYS A 3 -30.87 12.16 60.50
CA LYS A 3 -30.43 10.96 59.77
C LYS A 3 -29.71 11.43 58.50
N LYS A 4 -28.38 11.29 58.45
CA LYS A 4 -27.57 11.52 57.24
C LYS A 4 -27.82 10.35 56.28
N GLU A 5 -28.44 10.62 55.13
CA GLU A 5 -28.43 9.70 54.00
C GLU A 5 -27.07 9.76 53.30
N THR A 6 -26.34 8.65 53.35
CA THR A 6 -25.10 8.43 52.61
C THR A 6 -25.42 8.08 51.16
N LYS A 7 -25.19 9.01 50.24
CA LYS A 7 -25.17 8.74 48.78
C LYS A 7 -24.07 7.71 48.48
N LYS A 8 -24.48 6.50 48.11
CA LYS A 8 -23.62 5.40 47.66
C LYS A 8 -23.02 5.76 46.29
N ASN A 9 -21.72 6.08 46.27
CA ASN A 9 -20.98 6.40 45.06
C ASN A 9 -20.61 5.09 44.34
N ASN A 10 -21.46 4.65 43.40
CA ASN A 10 -21.22 3.46 42.57
C ASN A 10 -20.21 3.78 41.45
N ASN A 11 -18.93 3.85 41.80
CA ASN A 11 -17.84 3.82 40.82
C ASN A 11 -17.51 2.35 40.50
N ASN A 12 -18.28 1.75 39.60
CA ASN A 12 -18.05 0.39 39.12
C ASN A 12 -17.01 0.42 37.97
N PRO A 13 -15.82 -0.21 38.09
CA PRO A 13 -14.75 -0.10 37.09
C PRO A 13 -14.98 -0.95 35.82
N SER A 14 -16.06 -1.74 35.76
CA SER A 14 -16.34 -2.72 34.70
C SER A 14 -17.14 -2.21 33.49
N SER A 15 -17.55 -0.94 33.47
CA SER A 15 -18.38 -0.38 32.38
C SER A 15 -17.56 0.23 31.22
N ARG A 16 -16.24 0.08 31.22
CA ARG A 16 -15.39 0.57 30.14
C ARG A 16 -15.62 -0.31 28.91
N LYS A 17 -16.28 0.24 27.88
CA LYS A 17 -16.50 -0.45 26.60
C LYS A 17 -15.18 -1.06 26.10
N PRO A 18 -15.21 -2.28 25.55
CA PRO A 18 -13.99 -2.93 25.06
C PRO A 18 -13.36 -2.14 23.91
N ARG A 19 -12.02 -2.20 23.78
CA ARG A 19 -11.23 -1.35 22.87
C ARG A 19 -11.70 -1.37 21.41
N TRP A 20 -12.14 -2.52 20.89
CA TRP A 20 -12.66 -2.66 19.53
C TRP A 20 -14.00 -1.92 19.32
N LYS A 21 -14.88 -1.91 20.33
CA LYS A 21 -16.15 -1.18 20.29
C LYS A 21 -15.94 0.33 20.33
N LEU A 22 -14.91 0.78 21.05
CA LEU A 22 -14.45 2.17 21.04
C LEU A 22 -13.86 2.58 19.69
N LEU A 23 -13.03 1.72 19.08
CA LEU A 23 -12.47 1.95 17.73
C LEU A 23 -13.59 2.04 16.68
N HIS A 24 -14.52 1.09 16.66
CA HIS A 24 -15.65 1.08 15.73
C HIS A 24 -16.51 2.33 15.86
N GLN A 25 -16.82 2.74 17.09
CA GLN A 25 -17.59 3.95 17.37
C GLN A 25 -16.82 5.21 16.90
N TYR A 26 -15.51 5.28 17.13
CA TYR A 26 -14.67 6.36 16.63
C TYR A 26 -14.64 6.41 15.09
N TYR A 27 -14.50 5.27 14.41
CA TYR A 27 -14.49 5.20 12.94
C TYR A 27 -15.85 5.53 12.30
N SER A 28 -16.95 5.17 12.97
CA SER A 28 -18.31 5.55 12.56
C SER A 28 -18.54 7.07 12.66
N TYR A 29 -18.26 7.67 13.83
CA TYR A 29 -18.47 9.12 14.01
C TYR A 29 -17.56 10.00 13.16
N THR A 30 -16.40 9.48 12.78
CA THR A 30 -15.43 10.25 12.01
C THR A 30 -15.68 10.21 10.50
N GLY A 31 -16.76 9.54 10.05
CA GLY A 31 -17.12 9.43 8.64
C GLY A 31 -16.14 8.57 7.84
N PHE A 32 -15.40 7.68 8.51
CA PHE A 32 -14.40 6.85 7.85
C PHE A 32 -15.02 5.88 6.85
N TYR A 33 -16.07 5.17 7.28
CA TYR A 33 -16.72 4.16 6.45
C TYR A 33 -17.35 4.76 5.20
N THR A 34 -17.96 5.94 5.32
CA THR A 34 -18.55 6.66 4.18
C THR A 34 -17.47 7.19 3.24
N PHE A 35 -16.34 7.67 3.76
CA PHE A 35 -15.18 8.06 2.96
C PHE A 35 -14.58 6.86 2.20
N VAL A 36 -14.24 5.78 2.91
CA VAL A 36 -13.65 4.57 2.32
C VAL A 36 -14.58 4.00 1.26
N GLY A 37 -15.87 3.83 1.56
CA GLY A 37 -16.84 3.30 0.60
C GLY A 37 -17.01 4.17 -0.64
N SER A 38 -17.10 5.49 -0.49
CA SER A 38 -17.25 6.40 -1.64
C SER A 38 -15.97 6.50 -2.49
N SER A 39 -14.79 6.42 -1.88
CA SER A 39 -13.51 6.36 -2.58
C SER A 39 -13.32 5.03 -3.33
N LEU A 40 -13.61 3.90 -2.67
CA LEU A 40 -13.56 2.58 -3.31
C LEU A 40 -14.50 2.51 -4.51
N ARG A 41 -15.75 2.97 -4.37
CA ARG A 41 -16.72 2.93 -5.47
C ARG A 41 -16.24 3.67 -6.71
N LYS A 42 -15.58 4.81 -6.53
CA LYS A 42 -15.00 5.60 -7.64
C LYS A 42 -13.74 4.97 -8.23
N ALA A 43 -12.99 4.21 -7.43
CA ALA A 43 -11.78 3.52 -7.88
C ALA A 43 -12.06 2.19 -8.61
N ILE A 44 -13.21 1.57 -8.38
CA ILE A 44 -13.57 0.29 -9.03
C ILE A 44 -13.54 0.39 -10.56
N ILE A 45 -14.18 1.41 -11.13
CA ILE A 45 -14.28 1.57 -12.59
C ILE A 45 -12.90 1.64 -13.27
N PRO A 46 -11.98 2.53 -12.88
CA PRO A 46 -10.65 2.58 -13.50
C PRO A 46 -9.83 1.31 -13.26
N ILE A 47 -9.98 0.64 -12.11
CA ILE A 47 -9.30 -0.64 -11.84
C ILE A 47 -9.80 -1.73 -12.80
N VAL A 48 -11.12 -1.85 -12.98
CA VAL A 48 -11.73 -2.85 -13.88
C VAL A 48 -11.30 -2.60 -15.32
N ILE A 49 -11.29 -1.34 -15.77
CA ILE A 49 -10.81 -0.99 -17.12
C ILE A 49 -9.34 -1.36 -17.29
N PHE A 50 -8.49 -1.04 -16.30
CA PHE A 50 -7.06 -1.38 -16.35
C PHE A 50 -6.83 -2.89 -16.40
N VAL A 51 -7.54 -3.67 -15.59
CA VAL A 51 -7.48 -5.14 -15.60
C VAL A 51 -7.99 -5.70 -16.92
N ALA A 52 -9.09 -5.18 -17.47
CA ALA A 52 -9.62 -5.61 -18.76
C ALA A 52 -8.63 -5.34 -19.91
N ILE A 53 -7.93 -4.21 -19.89
CA ILE A 53 -6.86 -3.90 -20.85
C ILE A 53 -5.70 -4.90 -20.68
N LEU A 54 -5.26 -5.19 -19.45
CA LEU A 54 -4.19 -6.16 -19.21
C LEU A 54 -4.56 -7.56 -19.71
N LEU A 55 -5.78 -8.02 -19.46
CA LEU A 55 -6.27 -9.32 -19.95
C LEU A 55 -6.39 -9.33 -21.47
N GLY A 56 -6.89 -8.23 -22.06
CA GLY A 56 -6.97 -8.09 -23.51
C GLY A 56 -5.58 -8.13 -24.17
N VAL A 57 -4.57 -7.49 -23.59
CA VAL A 57 -3.19 -7.54 -24.09
C VAL A 57 -2.60 -8.94 -23.94
N ASN A 58 -2.89 -9.65 -22.85
CA ASN A 58 -2.45 -11.05 -22.67
C ASN A 58 -3.03 -11.98 -23.75
N GLU A 59 -4.33 -11.87 -24.03
CA GLU A 59 -5.01 -12.75 -25.00
C GLU A 59 -4.74 -12.38 -26.47
N TYR A 60 -4.66 -11.08 -26.79
CA TYR A 60 -4.57 -10.62 -28.19
C TYR A 60 -3.18 -10.22 -28.67
N VAL A 61 -2.21 -9.96 -27.77
CA VAL A 61 -0.92 -9.39 -28.18
C VAL A 61 0.27 -10.25 -27.76
N ILE A 62 0.33 -10.82 -26.55
CA ILE A 62 1.54 -11.54 -26.10
C ILE A 62 1.34 -12.68 -25.08
N ASN A 63 1.85 -13.88 -25.38
CA ASN A 63 2.01 -14.98 -24.41
C ASN A 63 2.99 -14.58 -23.29
N LEU A 64 2.49 -14.27 -22.10
CA LEU A 64 3.34 -13.91 -20.95
C LEU A 64 4.40 -14.98 -20.65
N ASN A 65 4.09 -16.25 -20.84
CA ASN A 65 5.04 -17.35 -20.68
C ASN A 65 6.23 -17.28 -21.64
N GLU A 66 6.02 -16.87 -22.89
CA GLU A 66 7.07 -16.75 -23.90
C GLU A 66 7.96 -15.52 -23.65
N ILE A 67 7.38 -14.39 -23.25
CA ILE A 67 8.16 -13.24 -22.76
C ILE A 67 9.00 -13.65 -21.57
N LEU A 68 8.41 -14.29 -20.56
CA LEU A 68 9.13 -14.64 -19.34
C LEU A 68 10.32 -15.56 -19.63
N VAL A 69 10.15 -16.56 -20.51
CA VAL A 69 11.25 -17.44 -20.94
C VAL A 69 12.31 -16.67 -21.72
N THR A 70 11.92 -15.78 -22.62
CA THR A 70 12.85 -14.96 -23.41
C THR A 70 13.63 -14.00 -22.51
N VAL A 71 12.94 -13.30 -21.61
CA VAL A 71 13.55 -12.37 -20.66
C VAL A 71 14.53 -13.08 -19.73
N THR A 72 14.18 -14.28 -19.25
CA THR A 72 15.05 -15.10 -18.40
C THR A 72 16.32 -15.56 -19.14
N LYS A 73 16.21 -15.86 -20.44
CA LYS A 73 17.36 -16.34 -21.24
C LYS A 73 18.23 -15.21 -21.77
N THR A 74 17.66 -14.03 -22.03
CA THR A 74 18.35 -12.92 -22.69
C THR A 74 18.91 -11.90 -21.71
N TYR A 75 18.28 -11.69 -20.54
CA TYR A 75 18.70 -10.65 -19.59
C TYR A 75 19.32 -11.23 -18.32
N SER A 76 20.35 -10.54 -17.82
CA SER A 76 20.96 -10.84 -16.52
C SER A 76 19.95 -10.63 -15.38
N PRO A 77 19.95 -11.48 -14.33
CA PRO A 77 19.10 -11.30 -13.15
C PRO A 77 19.23 -9.92 -12.48
N ILE A 78 20.44 -9.34 -12.50
CA ILE A 78 20.67 -7.97 -12.00
C ILE A 78 19.87 -6.95 -12.80
N GLY A 79 19.83 -7.08 -14.14
CA GLY A 79 19.11 -6.14 -15.00
C GLY A 79 17.61 -6.16 -14.73
N ILE A 80 17.05 -7.35 -14.52
CA ILE A 80 15.63 -7.53 -14.17
C ILE A 80 15.31 -6.89 -12.82
N LEU A 81 16.15 -7.10 -11.81
CA LEU A 81 16.01 -6.48 -10.49
C LEU A 81 16.10 -4.95 -10.56
N LEU A 82 16.99 -4.39 -11.38
CA LEU A 82 17.14 -2.94 -11.56
C LEU A 82 15.93 -2.32 -12.26
N VAL A 83 15.44 -2.94 -13.34
CA VAL A 83 14.23 -2.49 -14.04
C VAL A 83 13.03 -2.54 -13.10
N PHE A 84 12.89 -3.63 -12.34
CA PHE A 84 11.86 -3.74 -11.32
C PHE A 84 11.97 -2.65 -10.26
N PHE A 85 13.16 -2.43 -9.70
CA PHE A 85 13.42 -1.38 -8.71
C PHE A 85 13.10 0.01 -9.24
N ALA A 86 13.51 0.34 -10.46
CA ALA A 86 13.24 1.62 -11.10
C ALA A 86 11.74 1.83 -11.32
N SER A 87 11.06 0.80 -11.83
CA SER A 87 9.60 0.80 -12.02
C SER A 87 8.88 1.06 -10.69
N GLU A 88 9.24 0.33 -9.64
CA GLU A 88 8.68 0.45 -8.29
C GLU A 88 8.97 1.78 -7.61
N SER A 89 10.12 2.40 -7.90
CA SER A 89 10.49 3.69 -7.31
C SER A 89 9.71 4.87 -7.90
N LEU A 90 9.35 4.78 -9.19
CA LEU A 90 8.72 5.87 -9.93
C LEU A 90 7.19 5.77 -9.92
N LEU A 91 6.65 4.67 -10.41
CA LEU A 91 5.22 4.56 -10.74
C LEU A 91 4.56 3.26 -10.25
N GLY A 92 5.30 2.15 -10.15
CA GLY A 92 4.74 0.84 -9.82
C GLY A 92 3.76 0.32 -10.88
N LEU A 93 4.00 0.66 -12.15
CA LEU A 93 3.12 0.31 -13.27
C LEU A 93 3.22 -1.17 -13.68
N ILE A 94 4.40 -1.76 -13.52
CA ILE A 94 4.62 -3.15 -13.94
C ILE A 94 4.12 -4.06 -12.81
N PRO A 95 3.19 -4.99 -13.10
CA PRO A 95 2.67 -5.92 -12.12
C PRO A 95 3.81 -6.72 -11.46
N PRO A 96 3.98 -6.68 -10.12
CA PRO A 96 5.01 -7.46 -9.43
C PRO A 96 4.86 -8.97 -9.64
N GLU A 97 3.66 -9.43 -9.99
CA GLU A 97 3.32 -10.83 -10.30
C GLU A 97 4.18 -11.39 -11.44
N LEU A 98 4.53 -10.57 -12.46
CA LEU A 98 5.42 -10.99 -13.55
C LEU A 98 6.83 -11.30 -13.04
N PHE A 99 7.35 -10.47 -12.14
CA PHE A 99 8.67 -10.68 -11.55
C PHE A 99 8.69 -11.83 -10.54
N ILE A 100 7.58 -12.05 -9.83
CA ILE A 100 7.42 -13.21 -8.95
C ILE A 100 7.42 -14.51 -9.78
N ALA A 101 6.69 -14.56 -10.90
CA ALA A 101 6.72 -15.71 -11.81
C ALA A 101 8.13 -15.97 -12.39
N TRP A 102 8.85 -14.90 -12.75
CA TRP A 102 10.27 -15.00 -13.15
C TRP A 102 11.15 -15.58 -12.03
N ALA A 103 10.96 -15.15 -10.78
CA ALA A 103 11.69 -15.70 -9.64
C ALA A 103 11.39 -17.19 -9.47
N GLY A 104 10.13 -17.63 -9.66
CA GLY A 104 9.73 -19.04 -9.63
C GLY A 104 10.49 -19.94 -10.61
N LYS A 105 10.76 -19.44 -11.83
CA LYS A 105 11.52 -20.16 -12.87
C LYS A 105 13.05 -20.05 -12.74
N SER A 106 13.54 -19.29 -11.76
CA SER A 106 14.97 -19.05 -11.58
C SER A 106 15.66 -20.15 -10.77
N THR A 107 17.00 -20.18 -10.79
CA THR A 107 17.80 -21.21 -10.09
C THR A 107 17.66 -21.19 -8.57
N ALA A 108 17.33 -20.04 -7.99
CA ALA A 108 17.12 -19.86 -6.56
C ALA A 108 15.86 -19.01 -6.28
N PRO A 109 14.65 -19.60 -6.36
CA PRO A 109 13.40 -18.84 -6.35
C PRO A 109 13.17 -18.00 -5.09
N VAL A 110 13.46 -18.57 -3.92
CA VAL A 110 13.30 -17.86 -2.63
C VAL A 110 14.26 -16.68 -2.52
N LEU A 111 15.50 -16.83 -3.00
CA LEU A 111 16.48 -15.75 -2.98
C LEU A 111 16.05 -14.60 -3.88
N PHE A 112 15.67 -14.87 -5.13
CA PHE A 112 15.19 -13.82 -6.03
C PHE A 112 13.90 -13.17 -5.55
N LEU A 113 13.00 -13.93 -4.92
CA LEU A 113 11.81 -13.38 -4.29
C LEU A 113 12.15 -12.42 -3.15
N THR A 114 13.12 -12.77 -2.29
CA THR A 114 13.57 -11.87 -1.21
C THR A 114 14.20 -10.60 -1.75
N LEU A 115 14.98 -10.70 -2.83
CA LEU A 115 15.61 -9.56 -3.50
C LEU A 115 14.58 -8.65 -4.16
N LEU A 116 13.56 -9.23 -4.81
CA LEU A 116 12.43 -8.49 -5.33
C LEU A 116 11.68 -7.78 -4.20
N ALA A 117 11.33 -8.47 -3.12
CA ALA A 117 10.61 -7.86 -2.00
C ALA A 117 11.41 -6.71 -1.35
N THR A 118 12.74 -6.88 -1.18
CA THR A 118 13.63 -5.81 -0.67
C THR A 118 13.76 -4.66 -1.65
N ALA A 119 13.97 -4.92 -2.95
CA ALA A 119 13.99 -3.89 -3.98
C ALA A 119 12.68 -3.10 -4.01
N SER A 120 11.54 -3.79 -3.88
CA SER A 120 10.22 -3.19 -3.81
C SER A 120 10.09 -2.30 -2.57
N TYR A 121 10.50 -2.78 -1.40
CA TYR A 121 10.48 -2.01 -0.16
C TYR A 121 11.35 -0.75 -0.25
N LEU A 122 12.59 -0.88 -0.76
CA LEU A 122 13.51 0.23 -0.97
C LEU A 122 12.98 1.22 -2.02
N GLY A 123 12.35 0.74 -3.09
CA GLY A 123 11.73 1.59 -4.10
C GLY A 123 10.65 2.48 -3.50
N GLY A 124 9.82 1.94 -2.61
CA GLY A 124 8.87 2.74 -1.84
C GLY A 124 9.55 3.76 -0.91
N VAL A 125 10.71 3.43 -0.33
CA VAL A 125 11.49 4.42 0.46
C VAL A 125 11.92 5.59 -0.44
N VAL A 126 12.40 5.32 -1.66
CA VAL A 126 12.74 6.36 -2.65
C VAL A 126 11.49 7.19 -2.99
N SER A 127 10.37 6.55 -3.29
CA SER A 127 9.09 7.23 -3.56
C SER A 127 8.63 8.11 -2.39
N TYR A 128 8.82 7.68 -1.15
CA TYR A 128 8.51 8.47 0.04
C TYR A 128 9.34 9.77 0.10
N PHE A 129 10.65 9.67 -0.16
CA PHE A 129 11.50 10.86 -0.23
C PHE A 129 11.16 11.74 -1.42
N MET A 130 10.76 11.16 -2.55
CA MET A 130 10.25 11.90 -3.71
C MET A 130 9.01 12.72 -3.33
N GLY A 131 8.04 12.13 -2.61
CA GLY A 131 6.87 12.85 -2.09
C GLY A 131 7.23 13.98 -1.11
N ARG A 132 8.24 13.77 -0.26
CA ARG A 132 8.78 14.81 0.63
C ARG A 132 9.44 15.95 -0.15
N ALA A 133 10.16 15.64 -1.23
CA ALA A 133 10.80 16.62 -2.09
C ALA A 133 9.78 17.46 -2.86
N ILE A 134 8.73 16.83 -3.41
CA ILE A 134 7.62 17.50 -4.10
C ILE A 134 6.97 18.58 -3.22
N THR A 135 6.84 18.31 -1.92
CA THR A 135 6.23 19.26 -0.96
C THR A 135 7.11 20.48 -0.68
N LYS A 136 8.40 20.46 -1.03
CA LYS A 136 9.29 21.63 -0.89
C LYS A 136 9.10 22.65 -2.01
N ILE A 137 8.42 22.28 -3.09
CA ILE A 137 8.16 23.18 -4.22
C ILE A 137 7.03 24.14 -3.83
N PRO A 138 7.25 25.47 -3.82
CA PRO A 138 6.28 26.45 -3.31
C PRO A 138 4.90 26.36 -3.97
N SER A 139 4.86 26.21 -5.29
CA SER A 139 3.61 26.11 -6.06
C SER A 139 2.79 24.87 -5.68
N VAL A 140 3.46 23.74 -5.44
CA VAL A 140 2.80 22.49 -5.04
C VAL A 140 2.31 22.58 -3.60
N HIS A 141 3.13 23.15 -2.72
CA HIS A 141 2.77 23.35 -1.32
C HIS A 141 1.51 24.20 -1.18
N PHE A 142 1.45 25.33 -1.90
CA PHE A 142 0.30 26.21 -1.93
C PHE A 142 -0.98 25.51 -2.45
N TYR A 143 -0.86 24.77 -3.56
CA TYR A 143 -1.99 24.00 -4.11
C TYR A 143 -2.52 22.95 -3.12
N ILE A 144 -1.62 22.25 -2.44
CA ILE A 144 -1.95 21.21 -1.46
C ILE A 144 -2.63 21.83 -0.22
N GLU A 145 -2.11 22.95 0.27
CA GLU A 145 -2.63 23.62 1.47
C GLU A 145 -3.96 24.35 1.23
N GLU A 146 -4.15 25.00 0.09
CA GLU A 146 -5.41 25.69 -0.20
C GLU A 146 -6.48 24.76 -0.78
N LYS A 147 -6.19 24.10 -1.90
CA LYS A 147 -7.20 23.36 -2.67
C LYS A 147 -7.45 21.97 -2.12
N MET A 148 -6.43 21.35 -1.50
CA MET A 148 -6.51 19.97 -0.99
C MET A 148 -6.54 19.86 0.54
N ALA A 149 -6.60 20.97 1.28
CA ALA A 149 -6.54 20.98 2.76
C ALA A 149 -7.49 19.97 3.43
N LYS A 150 -8.75 19.92 3.00
CA LYS A 150 -9.75 18.99 3.55
C LYS A 150 -9.36 17.52 3.33
N HIS A 151 -8.91 17.18 2.12
CA HIS A 151 -8.50 15.83 1.76
C HIS A 151 -7.20 15.43 2.48
N ILE A 152 -6.20 16.32 2.52
CA ILE A 152 -4.94 16.12 3.24
C ILE A 152 -5.19 15.87 4.72
N LYS A 153 -6.10 16.62 5.36
CA LYS A 153 -6.44 16.43 6.78
C LYS A 153 -7.00 15.03 7.04
N MET A 154 -7.84 14.51 6.14
CA MET A 154 -8.35 13.15 6.22
C MET A 154 -7.25 12.11 5.96
N ILE A 155 -6.45 12.28 4.91
CA ILE A 155 -5.36 11.36 4.58
C ILE A 155 -4.34 11.32 5.72
N ARG A 156 -4.03 12.45 6.38
CA ARG A 156 -3.14 12.51 7.54
C ARG A 156 -3.71 11.77 8.75
N LYS A 157 -5.02 11.86 8.97
CA LYS A 157 -5.72 11.13 10.04
C LYS A 157 -5.68 9.62 9.83
N TRP A 158 -5.79 9.17 8.59
CA TRP A 158 -5.84 7.75 8.22
C TRP A 158 -4.54 7.21 7.61
N GLY A 159 -3.46 8.01 7.64
CA GLY A 159 -2.26 7.75 6.84
C GLY A 159 -1.65 6.38 7.12
N GLY A 160 -1.57 5.96 8.38
CA GLY A 160 -1.06 4.63 8.74
C GLY A 160 -1.90 3.50 8.16
N PHE A 161 -3.23 3.61 8.23
CA PHE A 161 -4.14 2.63 7.64
C PHE A 161 -4.00 2.58 6.11
N LEU A 162 -3.91 3.75 5.46
CA LEU A 162 -3.75 3.83 4.00
C LEU A 162 -2.44 3.21 3.53
N ILE A 163 -1.34 3.38 4.29
CA ILE A 163 -0.04 2.74 3.99
C ILE A 163 -0.14 1.22 4.14
N ILE A 164 -0.76 0.73 5.22
CA ILE A 164 -0.97 -0.71 5.46
C ILE A 164 -1.76 -1.34 4.31
N VAL A 165 -2.86 -0.72 3.93
CA VAL A 165 -3.71 -1.16 2.82
C VAL A 165 -2.94 -1.10 1.50
N GLY A 166 -2.18 -0.02 1.26
CA GLY A 166 -1.33 0.13 0.08
C GLY A 166 -0.22 -0.93 -0.04
N ALA A 167 0.34 -1.37 1.09
CA ALA A 167 1.38 -2.39 1.12
C ALA A 167 0.83 -3.81 0.83
N LEU A 168 -0.42 -4.08 1.19
CA LEU A 168 -1.06 -5.40 1.07
C LEU A 168 -1.89 -5.56 -0.20
N LEU A 169 -2.61 -4.53 -0.63
CA LEU A 169 -3.48 -4.61 -1.80
C LEU A 169 -2.70 -4.58 -3.12
N PRO A 170 -3.31 -5.06 -4.24
CA PRO A 170 -2.76 -4.94 -5.58
C PRO A 170 -2.86 -3.50 -6.13
N ILE A 171 -2.35 -2.54 -5.36
CA ILE A 171 -2.25 -1.13 -5.72
C ILE A 171 -0.77 -0.80 -5.89
N PRO A 172 -0.40 0.12 -6.81
CA PRO A 172 0.99 0.58 -6.94
C PRO A 172 1.48 1.20 -5.63
N PHE A 173 2.44 0.55 -4.97
CA PHE A 173 2.95 1.00 -3.67
C PHE A 173 3.65 2.36 -3.76
N ALA A 174 4.29 2.65 -4.90
CA ALA A 174 4.93 3.93 -5.19
C ALA A 174 3.98 5.10 -4.91
N ILE A 175 2.73 5.02 -5.37
CA ILE A 175 1.71 6.05 -5.18
C ILE A 175 1.42 6.27 -3.70
N THR A 176 1.23 5.17 -2.96
CA THR A 176 0.96 5.24 -1.51
C THR A 176 2.14 5.80 -0.72
N SER A 177 3.36 5.52 -1.18
CA SER A 177 4.62 5.98 -0.60
C SER A 177 4.85 7.47 -0.86
N VAL A 178 4.64 7.93 -2.11
CA VAL A 178 4.65 9.36 -2.47
C VAL A 178 3.62 10.11 -1.63
N ALA A 179 2.38 9.59 -1.53
CA ALA A 179 1.34 10.20 -0.73
C ALA A 179 1.73 10.30 0.76
N ALA A 180 2.33 9.25 1.32
CA ALA A 180 2.88 9.25 2.69
C ALA A 180 3.98 10.30 2.87
N GLY A 181 4.83 10.51 1.85
CA GLY A 181 5.82 11.57 1.80
C GLY A 181 5.20 12.96 1.81
N ILE A 182 4.18 13.19 0.97
CA ILE A 182 3.47 14.47 0.85
C ILE A 182 2.83 14.89 2.17
N ILE A 183 2.16 13.95 2.87
CA ILE A 183 1.53 14.25 4.17
C ILE A 183 2.52 14.37 5.33
N LYS A 184 3.83 14.25 5.06
CA LYS A 184 4.92 14.23 6.05
C LYS A 184 4.69 13.18 7.13
N PHE A 185 4.28 11.97 6.73
CA PHE A 185 4.07 10.87 7.68
C PHE A 185 5.36 10.53 8.43
N ARG A 186 5.28 10.00 9.65
CA ARG A 186 6.47 9.68 10.44
C ARG A 186 7.23 8.53 9.77
N PHE A 187 8.48 8.80 9.37
CA PHE A 187 9.29 7.86 8.57
C PHE A 187 9.42 6.48 9.22
N ILE A 188 9.70 6.41 10.52
CA ILE A 188 9.81 5.13 11.25
C ILE A 188 8.50 4.33 11.18
N SER A 189 7.35 4.99 11.36
CA SER A 189 6.05 4.34 11.24
C SER A 189 5.77 3.88 9.81
N TYR A 190 6.16 4.67 8.81
CA TYR A 190 6.06 4.29 7.41
C TYR A 190 6.88 3.03 7.10
N LEU A 191 8.14 2.98 7.54
CA LEU A 191 9.02 1.81 7.36
C LEU A 191 8.40 0.55 7.97
N LEU A 192 7.89 0.65 9.21
CA LEU A 192 7.22 -0.48 9.88
C LEU A 192 6.01 -1.00 9.11
N PHE A 193 5.16 -0.10 8.58
CA PHE A 193 4.01 -0.53 7.78
C PHE A 193 4.42 -1.05 6.40
N GLY A 194 5.49 -0.50 5.82
CA GLY A 194 6.06 -0.97 4.56
C GLY A 194 6.58 -2.41 4.63
N LEU A 195 6.93 -2.93 5.81
CA LEU A 195 7.34 -4.33 5.97
C LEU A 195 6.23 -5.33 5.55
N LEU A 196 4.96 -4.92 5.58
CA LEU A 196 3.85 -5.74 5.07
C LEU A 196 4.01 -6.08 3.59
N ARG A 197 4.86 -5.36 2.85
CA ARG A 197 5.22 -5.66 1.47
C ARG A 197 5.86 -7.03 1.34
N PHE A 198 6.70 -7.44 2.29
CA PHE A 198 7.26 -8.80 2.28
C PHE A 198 6.14 -9.84 2.38
N VAL A 199 5.16 -9.62 3.26
CA VAL A 199 4.00 -10.52 3.40
C VAL A 199 3.25 -10.67 2.08
N ARG A 200 2.97 -9.56 1.36
CA ARG A 200 2.32 -9.61 0.05
C ARG A 200 3.12 -10.43 -0.97
N PHE A 201 4.43 -10.20 -1.09
CA PHE A 201 5.28 -10.92 -2.05
C PHE A 201 5.30 -12.42 -1.78
N TYR A 202 5.45 -12.81 -0.52
CA TYR A 202 5.42 -14.22 -0.14
C TYR A 202 4.04 -14.85 -0.32
N ALA A 203 2.96 -14.14 0.01
CA ALA A 203 1.60 -14.63 -0.21
C ALA A 203 1.32 -14.88 -1.71
N TYR A 204 1.78 -13.99 -2.59
CA TYR A 204 1.63 -14.17 -4.03
C TYR A 204 2.54 -15.25 -4.60
N ALA A 205 3.74 -15.40 -4.06
CA ALA A 205 4.65 -16.47 -4.45
C ALA A 205 4.07 -17.86 -4.15
N LEU A 206 3.35 -18.05 -3.04
CA LEU A 206 2.70 -19.33 -2.74
C LEU A 206 1.72 -19.73 -3.85
N VAL A 207 0.90 -18.80 -4.33
CA VAL A 207 -0.08 -19.05 -5.39
C VAL A 207 0.61 -19.23 -6.75
N ILE A 208 1.58 -18.38 -7.07
CA ILE A 208 2.22 -18.36 -8.39
C ILE A 208 3.18 -19.54 -8.56
N PHE A 209 3.93 -19.93 -7.53
CA PHE A 209 4.86 -21.06 -7.61
C PHE A 209 4.13 -22.40 -7.74
N GLU A 210 2.88 -22.50 -7.29
CA GLU A 210 2.04 -23.67 -7.56
C GLU A 210 1.54 -23.73 -9.01
N MET A 211 1.44 -22.59 -9.69
CA MET A 211 0.91 -22.49 -11.05
C MET A 211 1.98 -22.51 -12.16
N VAL A 212 3.25 -22.35 -11.81
CA VAL A 212 4.38 -22.15 -12.76
C VAL A 212 5.34 -23.32 -12.71
#